data_AF-A0A6I4VXN7-F1
#
_entry.id   AF-A0A6I4VXN7-F1
#
_cell.length_a   1.000
_cell.length_b   1.000
_cell.length_c   1.000
_cell.angle_alpha   90.00
_cell.angle_beta   90.00
_cell.angle_gamma   90.00
#
_symmetry.space_group_name_H-M   'P 1'
#
loop_
_entity.id
_entity.type
_entity.pdbx_description
1 polymer ?
#
loop_
_entity_poly.entity_id
_entity_poly.type
_entity_poly.pdbx_seq_one_letter_code
_entity_poly.pdbx_strand_id
1 'polypeptide(L)' 'MVIFTGYCFTEDGEREHQVDLEVESEVFQYANIHRLTYPRVVIIDRLSEIVVLEIRDGKIFFPEEWQGRKPWKISDENK' A
#
# COMPACT_ATOMS: atom_id res chain seq x y z
N MET A 1 -3.96 -6.17 -16.12
CA MET A 1 -3.39 -7.36 -15.45
C MET A 1 -3.20 -6.92 -14.02
N VAL A 2 -3.88 -7.56 -13.07
CA VAL A 2 -3.79 -7.16 -11.67
C VAL A 2 -2.46 -7.60 -11.08
N ILE A 3 -1.69 -6.64 -10.57
CA ILE A 3 -0.36 -6.88 -10.01
C ILE A 3 -0.43 -6.86 -8.48
N PHE A 4 -1.28 -6.00 -7.89
CA PHE A 4 -1.35 -5.85 -6.44
C PHE A 4 -2.77 -6.03 -5.89
N THR A 5 -2.85 -6.27 -4.59
CA THR A 5 -4.12 -6.27 -3.85
C THR A 5 -3.97 -5.47 -2.57
N GLY A 6 -4.82 -4.46 -2.43
CA GLY A 6 -4.98 -3.69 -1.20
C GLY A 6 -6.00 -4.33 -0.27
N TYR A 7 -5.70 -4.34 1.01
CA TYR A 7 -6.55 -4.82 2.09
C TYR A 7 -6.65 -3.76 3.18
N CYS A 8 -7.87 -3.44 3.61
CA CYS A 8 -8.11 -2.61 4.80
C CYS A 8 -8.57 -3.47 5.97
N PHE A 9 -8.13 -3.11 7.17
CA PHE A 9 -8.49 -3.77 8.41
C PHE A 9 -9.05 -2.78 9.43
N THR A 10 -10.09 -3.19 10.16
CA THR A 10 -10.70 -2.44 11.26
C THR A 10 -9.84 -2.49 12.53
N GLU A 11 -10.25 -1.77 13.58
CA GLU A 11 -9.60 -1.82 14.90
C GLU A 11 -9.62 -3.21 15.51
N ASP A 12 -10.67 -3.99 15.24
CA ASP A 12 -10.81 -5.39 15.67
C ASP A 12 -9.96 -6.36 14.82
N GLY A 13 -9.27 -5.84 13.79
CA GLY A 13 -8.45 -6.63 12.87
C GLY A 13 -9.25 -7.37 11.79
N GLU A 14 -10.54 -7.08 11.65
CA GLU A 14 -11.38 -7.67 10.61
C GLU A 14 -11.09 -7.04 9.25
N ARG A 15 -11.12 -7.85 8.18
CA ARG A 15 -10.92 -7.36 6.81
C ARG A 15 -12.23 -6.78 6.28
N GLU A 16 -12.23 -5.49 6.00
CA GLU A 16 -13.44 -4.79 5.53
C GLU A 16 -13.43 -4.54 4.01
N HIS A 17 -12.26 -4.26 3.44
CA HIS A 17 -12.14 -3.99 2.01
C HIS A 17 -10.98 -4.72 1.36
N GLN A 18 -11.20 -5.14 0.12
CA GLN A 18 -10.21 -5.70 -0.79
C GLN A 18 -10.35 -5.02 -2.15
N VAL A 19 -9.24 -4.51 -2.70
CA VAL A 19 -9.22 -3.86 -4.02
C VAL A 19 -8.06 -4.38 -4.84
N ASP A 20 -8.34 -4.66 -6.11
CA ASP A 20 -7.37 -5.03 -7.12
C ASP A 20 -6.72 -3.77 -7.69
N LEU A 21 -5.39 -3.75 -7.76
CA LEU A 21 -4.61 -2.58 -8.18
C LEU A 21 -3.65 -3.03 -9.29
N GLU A 22 -3.69 -2.34 -10.43
CA GLU A 22 -2.95 -2.73 -11.63
C GLU A 22 -1.60 -2.02 -11.74
N VAL A 23 -1.49 -0.81 -11.21
CA VAL A 23 -0.31 0.04 -11.36
C VAL A 23 0.12 0.67 -10.03
N GLU A 24 1.38 1.08 -9.95
CA GLU A 24 1.96 1.68 -8.73
C GLU A 24 1.25 2.96 -8.29
N SER A 25 0.77 3.78 -9.23
CA SER A 25 0.03 5.00 -8.87
C SER A 25 -1.26 4.70 -8.12
N GLU A 26 -1.95 3.59 -8.44
CA GLU A 26 -3.14 3.14 -7.74
C GLU A 26 -2.80 2.64 -6.33
N VAL A 27 -1.66 1.97 -6.16
CA VAL A 27 -1.12 1.56 -4.84
C VAL A 27 -0.97 2.76 -3.92
N PHE A 28 -0.32 3.83 -4.39
CA PHE A 28 -0.13 5.04 -3.58
C PHE A 28 -1.43 5.80 -3.33
N GLN A 29 -2.30 5.89 -4.33
CA GLN A 29 -3.60 6.55 -4.18
C GLN A 29 -4.46 5.80 -3.15
N TYR A 30 -4.55 4.47 -3.26
CA TYR A 30 -5.26 3.61 -2.32
C TYR A 30 -4.70 3.76 -0.91
N ALA A 31 -3.38 3.64 -0.74
CA ALA A 31 -2.70 3.85 0.54
C ALA A 31 -3.03 5.22 1.15
N ASN A 32 -2.96 6.30 0.37
CA ASN A 32 -3.19 7.66 0.85
C ASN A 32 -4.65 7.93 1.24
N ILE A 33 -5.62 7.36 0.51
CA ILE A 33 -7.04 7.49 0.82
C ILE A 33 -7.37 6.74 2.11
N HIS A 34 -6.90 5.50 2.24
CA HIS A 34 -7.35 4.61 3.30
C HIS A 34 -6.56 4.74 4.61
N ARG A 35 -5.33 5.29 4.61
CA ARG A 35 -4.50 5.45 5.82
C ARG A 35 -5.12 6.30 6.93
N LEU A 36 -6.08 7.16 6.61
CA LEU A 36 -6.72 8.05 7.57
C LEU A 36 -8.00 7.44 8.16
N THR A 37 -8.57 6.44 7.49
CA THR A 37 -9.82 5.79 7.90
C THR A 37 -9.55 4.49 8.62
N TYR A 38 -8.55 3.73 8.15
CA TYR A 38 -8.27 2.39 8.65
C TYR A 38 -7.00 2.38 9.50
N PRO A 39 -7.02 1.76 10.69
CA PRO A 39 -5.84 1.61 11.54
C PRO A 39 -4.74 0.79 10.85
N ARG A 40 -5.12 -0.11 9.93
CA ARG A 40 -4.18 -0.90 9.16
C ARG A 40 -4.61 -1.08 7.70
N VAL A 41 -3.65 -0.86 6.80
CA VAL A 41 -3.79 -1.13 5.36
C VAL A 41 -2.60 -1.97 4.91
N VAL A 42 -2.84 -3.02 4.13
CA VAL A 42 -1.77 -3.91 3.62
C VAL A 42 -1.92 -4.00 2.11
N ILE A 43 -0.81 -3.88 1.38
CA ILE A 43 -0.78 -4.08 -0.07
C ILE A 43 0.17 -5.24 -0.36
N ILE A 44 -0.33 -6.21 -1.12
CA ILE A 44 0.39 -7.42 -1.50
C ILE A 44 0.63 -7.39 -3.01
N ASP A 45 1.83 -7.75 -3.46
CA ASP A 45 2.10 -8.11 -4.85
C ASP A 45 1.67 -9.55 -5.08
N ARG A 46 0.72 -9.77 -5.99
CA ARG A 46 0.15 -11.10 -6.28
C ARG A 46 1.14 -12.05 -6.92
N LEU A 47 2.14 -11.53 -7.65
CA LEU A 47 3.09 -12.36 -8.38
C LEU A 47 4.13 -12.97 -7.45
N SER A 48 4.58 -12.18 -6.47
CA SER A 48 5.59 -12.59 -5.50
C SER A 48 4.99 -13.03 -4.16
N GLU A 49 3.69 -12.83 -3.96
CA GLU A 49 2.95 -13.10 -2.72
C GLU A 49 3.53 -12.39 -1.48
N ILE A 50 4.24 -11.28 -1.68
CA ILE A 50 4.85 -10.49 -0.60
C ILE A 50 4.04 -9.23 -0.30
N VAL A 51 4.13 -8.76 0.95
CA VAL A 51 3.68 -7.42 1.31
C VAL A 51 4.66 -6.41 0.71
N VAL A 52 4.15 -5.43 -0.02
CA VAL A 52 4.96 -4.36 -0.63
C VAL A 52 4.84 -3.04 0.12
N LEU A 53 3.72 -2.86 0.81
CA LEU A 53 3.43 -1.67 1.60
C LEU A 53 2.49 -2.06 2.73
N GLU A 54 2.79 -1.60 3.94
CA GLU A 54 1.90 -1.70 5.08
C GLU A 54 1.73 -0.32 5.72
N ILE A 55 0.53 -0.01 6.16
CA ILE A 55 0.22 1.19 6.94
C ILE A 55 -0.26 0.73 8.30
N ARG A 56 0.28 1.33 9.36
CA ARG A 56 -0.20 1.15 10.73
C ARG A 56 -0.33 2.52 11.38
N ASP A 57 -1.51 2.82 11.90
CA ASP A 57 -1.83 4.09 12.57
C ASP A 57 -1.43 5.31 11.73
N GLY A 58 -1.77 5.27 10.44
CA GLY A 58 -1.46 6.32 9.46
C GLY A 58 0.00 6.40 9.00
N LYS A 59 0.92 5.63 9.60
CA LYS A 59 2.34 5.59 9.22
C LYS A 59 2.58 4.52 8.16
N ILE A 60 3.35 4.88 7.14
CA ILE A 60 3.70 3.99 6.03
C ILE A 60 4.99 3.22 6.38
N PHE A 61 4.93 1.92 6.17
CA PHE A 61 6.02 0.96 6.35
C PHE A 61 6.26 0.25 5.01
N PHE A 62 7.51 0.24 4.59
CA PHE A 62 7.97 -0.56 3.46
C PHE A 62 8.80 -1.72 4.02
N PRO A 63 8.50 -2.99 3.70
CA PRO A 63 9.33 -4.12 4.12
C PRO A 63 10.76 -3.99 3.59
N GLU A 64 11.75 -4.54 4.31
CA GLU A 64 13.19 -4.37 4.00
C GLU A 64 13.55 -4.70 2.54
N GLU A 65 12.87 -5.69 1.96
CA GLU A 65 13.01 -6.11 0.55
C GLU A 65 12.71 -4.98 -0.45
N TRP A 66 11.92 -4.00 -0.03
CA TRP A 66 11.56 -2.80 -0.80
C TRP A 66 12.26 -1.54 -0.31
N GLN A 67 12.83 -1.51 0.90
CA GLN A 67 13.54 -0.32 1.43
C GLN A 67 14.81 0.05 0.63
N GLY A 68 15.35 -0.87 -0.18
CA GLY A 68 16.49 -0.63 -1.09
C GLY A 68 16.10 -0.29 -2.53
N ARG A 69 14.84 -0.51 -2.93
CA ARG A 69 14.30 0.07 -4.16
C ARG A 69 13.98 1.51 -3.81
N LYS A 70 14.77 2.47 -4.31
CA LYS A 70 14.48 3.91 -4.12
C LYS A 70 12.97 4.08 -4.28
N PRO A 71 12.24 4.63 -3.27
CA PRO A 71 10.83 4.92 -3.45
C PRO A 71 10.76 5.70 -4.73
N TRP A 72 10.09 5.11 -5.73
CA TRP A 72 10.10 5.55 -7.11
C TRP A 72 9.94 7.05 -7.10
N LYS A 73 10.94 7.75 -7.67
CA LYS A 73 11.11 9.20 -7.53
C LYS A 73 9.72 9.83 -7.47
N ILE A 74 9.36 10.39 -6.31
CA ILE A 74 8.39 11.46 -6.29
C ILE A 74 9.01 12.45 -7.26
N SER A 75 8.41 12.63 -8.43
CA SER A 75 8.84 13.66 -9.34
C SER A 75 8.67 14.97 -8.56
N ASP A 76 9.79 15.53 -8.11
CA ASP A 76 9.90 16.93 -7.73
C ASP A 76 9.64 17.77 -9.00
N GLU A 77 8.40 17.75 -9.49
CA GLU A 77 7.87 18.76 -10.39
C GLU A 77 7.13 19.78 -9.53
N ASN A 78 7.91 20.61 -8.85
CA ASN A 78 7.54 21.98 -8.54
C ASN A 78 8.83 22.80 -8.49
N LYS A 79 9.25 23.24 -9.68
CA LYS A 79 10.12 24.40 -9.87
C LYS A 79 9.26 25.58 -10.29
#